data_AF-A0A960ZRP8-F1
#
_entry.id   AF-A0A960ZRP8-F1
#
_cell.length_a   1.000
_cell.length_b   1.000
_cell.length_c   1.000
_cell.angle_alpha   90.00
_cell.angle_beta   90.00
_cell.angle_gamma   90.00
#
_symmetry.space_group_name_H-M   'P 1'
#
loop_
_entity.id
_entity.type
_entity.pdbx_description
1 polymer ?
#
loop_
_entity_poly.entity_id
_entity_poly.type
_entity_poly.pdbx_seq_one_letter_code
_entity_poly.pdbx_strand_id
1 'polypeptide(L)' 'MSLKHFHLVFLFFAVLCDSGFWLWTVLSPDQAAKLGVAGIGRFAGLLSLVLIGYGIWYVARKMKKIII' A
#
# COMPACT_ATOMS: atom_id res chain seq x y z
N MET A 1 8.53 13.27 16.31
CA MET A 1 8.45 11.82 15.97
C MET A 1 9.73 11.39 15.28
N SER A 2 10.27 10.21 15.57
CA SER A 2 11.40 9.66 14.82
C SER A 2 11.02 9.45 13.35
N LEU A 3 11.89 9.82 12.42
CA LEU A 3 11.69 9.67 10.96
C LEU A 3 11.25 8.24 10.58
N LYS A 4 11.70 7.24 11.34
CA LYS A 4 11.34 5.82 11.14
C LYS A 4 9.87 5.53 11.44
N HIS A 5 9.36 6.12 12.51
CA HIS A 5 7.98 5.92 12.96
C HIS A 5 7.01 6.59 11.99
N PHE A 6 7.34 7.80 11.53
CA PHE A 6 6.61 8.47 10.45
C PHE A 6 6.57 7.63 9.17
N HIS A 7 7.71 7.09 8.73
CA HIS A 7 7.77 6.29 7.50
C HIS A 7 6.96 4.99 7.60
N LEU A 8 6.99 4.31 8.76
CA LEU A 8 6.19 3.10 8.99
C LEU A 8 4.69 3.39 8.97
N VAL A 9 4.25 4.44 9.67
CA VAL A 9 2.84 4.85 9.70
C VAL A 9 2.38 5.26 8.30
N PHE A 10 3.18 6.04 7.58
CA PHE A 10 2.90 6.41 6.21
C PHE A 10 2.74 5.18 5.31
N LEU A 11 3.68 4.24 5.37
CA LEU A 11 3.64 3.03 4.56
C LEU A 11 2.44 2.15 4.90
N PHE A 12 2.09 2.06 6.19
CA PHE A 12 0.90 1.34 6.65
C PHE A 12 -0.38 1.93 6.04
N PHE A 13 -0.56 3.25 6.12
CA PHE A 13 -1.70 3.93 5.51
C PHE A 13 -1.72 3.82 3.98
N ALA A 14 -0.57 3.91 3.33
CA ALA A 14 -0.47 3.73 1.87
C ALA A 14 -0.97 2.33 1.46
N VAL A 15 -0.46 1.28 2.10
CA VAL A 15 -0.90 -0.11 1.85
C VAL A 15 -2.39 -0.28 2.10
N LEU A 16 -2.91 0.28 3.20
CA LEU A 16 -4.31 0.14 3.60
C LEU A 16 -5.26 0.88 2.62
N CYS A 17 -4.88 2.06 2.16
CA CYS A 17 -5.62 2.80 1.15
C CYS A 17 -5.58 2.11 -0.22
N ASP A 18 -4.41 1.67 -0.70
CA ASP A 18 -4.29 1.01 -2.01
C ASP A 18 -5.00 -0.35 -2.03
N SER A 19 -4.87 -1.13 -0.96
CA SER A 19 -5.57 -2.42 -0.83
C SER A 19 -7.07 -2.24 -0.66
N GLY A 20 -7.51 -1.23 0.11
CA GLY A 20 -8.92 -0.89 0.27
C GLY A 20 -9.54 -0.42 -1.05
N PHE A 21 -8.83 0.42 -1.81
CA PHE A 21 -9.26 0.85 -3.13
C PHE A 21 -9.34 -0.32 -4.11
N TRP A 22 -8.30 -1.17 -4.14
CA TRP A 22 -8.31 -2.39 -4.96
C TRP A 22 -9.47 -3.31 -4.59
N LEU A 23 -9.67 -3.61 -3.30
CA LEU A 23 -10.75 -4.45 -2.80
C LEU A 23 -12.12 -3.88 -3.20
N TRP A 24 -12.31 -2.57 -3.06
CA TRP A 24 -13.54 -1.90 -3.50
C TRP A 24 -13.77 -2.05 -5.01
N THR A 25 -12.73 -1.86 -5.83
CA THR A 25 -12.85 -2.05 -7.29
C THR A 25 -13.16 -3.50 -7.68
N VAL A 26 -12.72 -4.48 -6.89
CA VAL A 26 -13.04 -5.90 -7.08
C VAL A 26 -14.47 -6.24 -6.64
N LEU A 27 -14.94 -5.66 -5.54
CA LEU A 27 -16.29 -5.90 -5.00
C LEU A 27 -17.38 -5.16 -5.78
N SER A 28 -17.07 -4.03 -6.40
CA SER A 28 -18.03 -3.20 -7.16
C SER A 28 -17.50 -2.90 -8.57
N PRO A 29 -17.31 -3.93 -9.42
CA PRO A 29 -16.72 -3.77 -10.74
C PRO A 29 -17.56 -2.87 -11.67
N ASP A 30 -18.90 -2.90 -11.56
CA ASP A 30 -19.79 -2.05 -12.36
C ASP A 30 -19.64 -0.56 -12.03
N GLN A 31 -19.44 -0.21 -10.75
CA GLN A 31 -19.20 1.17 -10.34
C GLN A 31 -17.81 1.64 -10.76
N ALA A 32 -16.81 0.76 -10.59
CA ALA A 32 -15.44 1.04 -11.03
C ALA A 32 -15.35 1.21 -12.55
N ALA A 33 -16.12 0.43 -13.33
CA ALA A 33 -16.20 0.57 -14.78
C ALA A 33 -16.92 1.86 -15.19
N LYS A 34 -18.03 2.22 -14.53
CA LYS A 34 -18.75 3.48 -14.76
C LYS A 34 -17.89 4.71 -14.51
N LEU A 35 -17.01 4.66 -13.52
CA LEU A 35 -16.08 5.74 -13.18
C LEU A 35 -14.78 5.71 -14.01
N GLY A 36 -14.59 4.72 -14.89
CA GLY A 36 -13.37 4.56 -15.68
C GLY A 36 -12.13 4.16 -14.86
N VAL A 37 -12.30 3.83 -13.58
CA VAL A 37 -11.21 3.51 -12.64
C VAL A 37 -10.91 2.01 -12.56
N ALA A 38 -11.60 1.16 -13.35
CA ALA A 38 -11.38 -0.29 -13.35
C ALA A 38 -9.91 -0.69 -13.61
N GLY A 39 -9.22 0.03 -14.51
CA GLY A 39 -7.78 -0.17 -14.75
C GLY A 39 -6.89 0.33 -13.61
N ILE A 40 -7.29 1.46 -12.99
CA ILE A 40 -6.59 2.06 -11.85
C ILE A 40 -6.67 1.15 -10.62
N GLY A 41 -7.81 0.50 -10.41
CA GLY A 41 -7.99 -0.51 -9.36
C GLY A 41 -6.94 -1.61 -9.43
N ARG A 42 -6.73 -2.22 -10.61
CA ARG A 42 -5.69 -3.24 -10.80
C ARG A 42 -4.27 -2.71 -10.53
N PHE A 43 -3.99 -1.49 -10.95
CA PHE A 43 -2.72 -0.83 -10.66
C PHE A 43 -2.53 -0.59 -9.16
N ALA A 44 -3.56 -0.15 -8.45
CA ALA A 44 -3.53 0.04 -7.00
C ALA A 44 -3.25 -1.28 -6.26
N GLY A 45 -3.86 -2.39 -6.70
CA GLY A 45 -3.57 -3.72 -6.13
C GLY A 45 -2.11 -4.13 -6.32
N LEU A 46 -1.55 -3.90 -7.51
CA LEU A 46 -0.14 -4.20 -7.79
C LEU A 46 0.80 -3.28 -6.99
N LEU A 47 0.46 -1.99 -6.89
CA LEU A 47 1.20 -1.01 -6.09
C LEU A 47 1.20 -1.39 -4.59
N SER A 48 0.04 -1.82 -4.07
CA SER A 48 -0.10 -2.31 -2.71
C SER A 48 0.82 -3.51 -2.42
N LEU A 49 0.90 -4.49 -3.34
CA LEU A 49 1.82 -5.63 -3.22
C LEU A 49 3.29 -5.19 -3.18
N VAL A 50 3.67 -4.24 -4.04
CA VAL A 50 5.03 -3.68 -4.07
C VAL A 50 5.34 -2.94 -2.76
N LEU A 51 4.39 -2.15 -2.24
CA LEU A 51 4.51 -1.43 -0.97
C LEU A 51 4.61 -2.37 0.22
N ILE A 52 3.85 -3.48 0.25
CA ILE A 52 3.96 -4.54 1.27
C ILE A 52 5.35 -5.17 1.22
N GLY A 53 5.83 -5.55 0.02
CA GLY A 53 7.17 -6.12 -0.16
C GLY A 53 8.27 -5.17 0.30
N TYR A 54 8.17 -3.89 -0.07
CA TYR A 54 9.07 -2.84 0.40
C TYR A 54 9.00 -2.66 1.92
N GLY A 55 7.81 -2.70 2.52
CA GLY A 55 7.63 -2.60 3.96
C GLY A 55 8.28 -3.73 4.74
N ILE A 56 8.08 -4.97 4.29
CA ILE A 56 8.73 -6.15 4.87
C ILE A 56 10.25 -6.01 4.75
N TRP A 57 10.76 -5.61 3.58
CA TRP A 57 12.20 -5.37 3.40
C TRP A 57 12.72 -4.24 4.32
N TYR A 58 11.98 -3.14 4.44
CA TYR A 58 12.35 -1.99 5.27
C TYR A 58 12.41 -2.36 6.75
N VAL A 59 11.44 -3.13 7.26
CA VAL A 59 11.46 -3.64 8.63
C VAL A 59 12.60 -4.66 8.81
N ALA A 60 12.77 -5.60 7.89
CA ALA A 60 13.76 -6.67 8.02
C ALA A 60 15.21 -6.19 7.91
N ARG A 61 15.49 -5.23 7.04
CA ARG A 61 16.87 -4.79 6.69
C ARG A 61 17.23 -3.40 7.23
N LYS A 62 16.29 -2.45 7.20
CA LYS A 62 16.56 -1.04 7.56
C LYS A 62 16.35 -0.79 9.04
N MET A 63 15.37 -1.42 9.71
CA MET A 63 15.22 -1.25 11.16
C MET A 63 16.37 -1.90 11.95
N LYS A 64 16.90 -3.05 11.51
CA LYS A 64 18.03 -3.73 12.18
C LYS A 64 19.35 -2.96 12.14
N LYS A 65 19.53 -2.03 11.19
CA LYS A 65 20.73 -1.17 11.11
C LYS A 65 20.69 0.05 12.02
N ILE A 66 19.57 0.32 12.69
CA ILE A 66 19.55 1.31 13.76
C ILE A 66 19.39 0.58 15.10
N ILE A 67 20.38 -0.25 15.42
CA ILE A 67 20.68 -0.65 16.78
C ILE A 67 21.68 0.39 17.29
N ILE A 68 21.18 1.28 18.15
CA ILE A 68 21.89 2.28 18.98
C ILE A 68 22.64 3.37 18.19
#